data_AF-A0A7W6NWV9-F1
#
_entry.id   AF-A0A7W6NWV9-F1
#
_cell.length_a   1.000
_cell.length_b   1.000
_cell.length_c   1.000
_cell.angle_alpha   90.00
_cell.angle_beta   90.00
_cell.angle_gamma   90.00
#
_symmetry.space_group_name_H-M   'P 1'
#
loop_
_entity.id
_entity.type
_entity.pdbx_description
1 polymer ?
#
loop_
_entity_poly.entity_id
_entity_poly.type
_entity_poly.pdbx_seq_one_letter_code
_entity_poly.pdbx_strand_id
1 'polypeptide(L)'
;MQAEASFAPRGDPAFGDAAPAIRRLLAEAAPHPKGPQHFCAIGYRGPEGATGWVHWREGERLILWLGRGDGSDSADALLRSNRNLNLKTDVVATEADVAGSTYLVTRAWVAAKLADCVAKGDKYTISAS
;
A
#
# COMPACT_ATOMS: atom_id res chain seq x y z
N MET A 1 10.56 21.80 -2.27
CA MET A 1 10.29 20.36 -2.20
C MET A 1 9.78 19.94 -3.57
N GLN A 2 10.50 19.07 -4.28
CA GLN A 2 9.98 18.51 -5.52
C GLN A 2 8.81 17.58 -5.16
N ALA A 3 7.66 17.76 -5.82
CA ALA A 3 6.51 16.89 -5.62
C ALA A 3 6.84 15.48 -6.13
N GLU A 4 6.56 14.46 -5.33
CA GLU A 4 6.63 13.07 -5.79
C GLU A 4 5.68 12.88 -6.97
N ALA A 5 6.17 12.32 -8.08
CA ALA A 5 5.31 11.98 -9.21
C ALA A 5 4.62 10.64 -8.94
N SER A 6 3.30 10.64 -8.83
CA SER A 6 2.50 9.42 -8.67
C SER A 6 2.26 8.70 -10.00
N PHE A 7 2.21 7.36 -9.98
CA PHE A 7 2.05 6.51 -11.17
C PHE A 7 1.29 5.21 -10.89
N ALA A 8 0.64 4.64 -11.91
CA ALA A 8 0.01 3.32 -11.84
C ALA A 8 1.08 2.20 -11.89
N PRO A 9 1.24 1.35 -10.86
CA PRO A 9 2.32 0.36 -10.80
C PRO A 9 2.32 -0.73 -11.88
N ARG A 10 1.15 -1.13 -12.41
CA ARG A 10 1.01 -2.29 -13.31
C ARG A 10 1.86 -2.21 -14.57
N GLY A 11 2.01 -1.00 -15.11
CA GLY A 11 2.84 -0.74 -16.29
C GLY A 11 4.29 -0.41 -15.97
N ASP A 12 4.66 -0.33 -14.69
CA ASP A 12 5.98 0.11 -14.27
C ASP A 12 6.96 -1.06 -14.13
N PRO A 13 8.16 -1.00 -14.74
CA PRO A 13 9.10 -2.11 -14.71
C PRO A 13 9.63 -2.44 -13.32
N ALA A 14 9.65 -1.48 -12.39
CA ALA A 14 10.09 -1.72 -11.02
C ALA A 14 9.01 -2.42 -10.17
N PHE A 15 7.75 -2.45 -10.61
CA PHE A 15 6.63 -2.99 -9.85
C PHE A 15 5.93 -4.11 -10.63
N GLY A 16 5.17 -3.75 -11.66
CA GLY A 16 4.30 -4.66 -12.39
C GLY A 16 2.96 -4.85 -11.68
N ASP A 17 2.29 -5.98 -11.96
CA ASP A 17 0.98 -6.26 -11.40
C ASP A 17 1.05 -6.67 -9.92
N ALA A 18 0.32 -5.97 -9.04
CA ALA A 18 0.23 -6.29 -7.62
C ALA A 18 -0.63 -7.53 -7.31
N ALA A 19 -1.43 -8.02 -8.27
CA ALA A 19 -2.40 -9.09 -8.02
C ALA A 19 -1.82 -10.39 -7.40
N PRO A 20 -0.63 -10.89 -7.78
CA PRO A 20 -0.02 -12.05 -7.12
C PRO A 20 0.24 -11.82 -5.63
N ALA A 21 0.80 -10.66 -5.29
CA ALA A 21 1.08 -10.28 -3.90
C ALA A 21 -0.20 -10.11 -3.08
N ILE A 22 -1.24 -9.53 -3.68
CA ILE A 22 -2.55 -9.36 -3.03
C ILE A 22 -3.19 -10.72 -2.75
N ARG A 23 -3.15 -11.67 -3.70
CA ARG A 23 -3.71 -13.02 -3.48
C ARG A 23 -3.00 -13.74 -2.33
N ARG A 24 -1.67 -13.63 -2.29
CA ARG A 24 -0.86 -14.21 -1.21
C ARG A 24 -1.15 -13.55 0.14
N LEU A 25 -1.28 -12.23 0.18
CA LEU A 25 -1.72 -11.48 1.36
C LEU A 25 -3.07 -11.97 1.88
N LEU A 26 -4.06 -12.15 1.01
CA LEU A 26 -5.39 -12.64 1.39
C LEU A 26 -5.35 -14.08 1.94
N ALA A 27 -4.53 -14.94 1.35
CA ALA A 27 -4.40 -16.33 1.77
C ALA A 27 -3.77 -16.49 3.18
N GLU A 28 -2.87 -15.57 3.56
CA GLU A 28 -2.18 -15.60 4.86
C GLU A 28 -2.85 -14.69 5.90
N ALA A 29 -3.87 -13.92 5.53
CA ALA A 29 -4.51 -12.97 6.44
C ALA A 29 -5.30 -13.70 7.54
N ALA A 30 -5.17 -13.21 8.77
CA ALA A 30 -5.91 -13.68 9.94
C ALA A 30 -6.67 -12.51 10.60
N PRO A 31 -8.01 -12.62 10.79
CA PRO A 31 -8.87 -13.71 10.31
C PRO A 31 -8.94 -13.77 8.77
N HIS A 32 -9.26 -14.95 8.24
CA HIS A 32 -9.39 -15.15 6.79
C HIS A 32 -10.49 -14.24 6.20
N PRO A 33 -10.15 -13.36 5.24
CA PRO A 33 -11.13 -12.49 4.60
C PRO A 33 -12.15 -13.31 3.81
N LYS A 34 -13.39 -12.82 3.73
CA LYS A 34 -14.46 -13.48 2.97
C LYS A 34 -15.06 -12.53 1.95
N GLY A 35 -15.50 -13.08 0.82
CA GLY A 35 -16.20 -12.32 -0.21
C GLY A 35 -15.29 -11.33 -0.95
N PRO A 36 -15.86 -10.34 -1.65
CA PRO A 36 -15.10 -9.40 -2.47
C PRO A 36 -14.18 -8.51 -1.63
N GLN A 37 -12.88 -8.54 -1.93
CA GLN A 37 -11.86 -7.72 -1.32
C GLN A 37 -11.37 -6.69 -2.34
N HIS A 38 -11.23 -5.44 -1.90
CA HIS A 38 -10.95 -4.29 -2.75
C HIS A 38 -9.61 -3.69 -2.39
N PHE A 39 -8.77 -3.56 -3.42
CA PHE A 39 -7.45 -2.98 -3.28
C PHE A 39 -7.23 -1.88 -4.29
N CYS A 40 -6.31 -0.99 -3.94
CA CYS A 40 -5.77 0.00 -4.85
C CYS A 40 -4.26 0.11 -4.64
N ALA A 41 -3.49 0.02 -5.74
CA ALA A 41 -2.04 0.16 -5.72
C ALA A 41 -1.61 1.47 -6.42
N ILE A 42 -0.72 2.23 -5.80
CA ILE A 42 -0.22 3.51 -6.31
C ILE A 42 1.28 3.62 -6.07
N GLY A 43 2.02 4.04 -7.08
CA GLY A 43 3.45 4.28 -7.02
C GLY A 43 3.79 5.76 -6.88
N TYR A 44 4.95 6.06 -6.30
CA TYR A 44 5.54 7.39 -6.18
C TYR A 44 7.01 7.32 -6.58
N ARG A 45 7.46 8.26 -7.41
CA ARG A 45 8.88 8.49 -7.69
C ARG A 45 9.35 9.72 -6.95
N GLY A 46 10.37 9.54 -6.12
CA GLY A 46 11.10 10.61 -5.46
C GLY A 46 12.61 10.50 -5.72
N PRO A 47 13.41 11.40 -5.13
CA PRO A 47 14.87 11.40 -5.27
C PRO A 47 15.53 10.10 -4.78
N GLU A 48 14.91 9.41 -3.82
CA GLU A 48 15.42 8.17 -3.23
C GLU A 48 15.00 6.91 -4.01
N GLY A 49 14.23 7.07 -5.09
CA GLY A 49 13.75 5.97 -5.93
C GLY A 49 12.23 5.89 -6.00
N ALA A 50 11.74 4.72 -6.41
CA ALA A 50 10.32 4.46 -6.58
C ALA A 50 9.79 3.61 -5.41
N THR A 51 8.67 4.03 -4.81
CA THR A 51 7.95 3.28 -3.77
C THR A 51 6.50 3.08 -4.17
N GLY A 52 5.88 1.99 -3.72
CA GLY A 52 4.48 1.68 -3.96
C GLY A 52 3.71 1.57 -2.65
N TRP A 53 2.42 1.84 -2.69
CA TRP A 53 1.51 1.63 -1.58
C TRP A 53 0.29 0.87 -2.06
N VAL A 54 -0.11 -0.15 -1.31
CA VAL A 54 -1.33 -0.92 -1.55
C VAL A 54 -2.31 -0.68 -0.41
N HIS A 55 -3.42 -0.02 -0.74
CA HIS A 55 -4.55 0.13 0.15
C HIS A 55 -5.44 -1.11 0.05
N TRP A 56 -5.69 -1.77 1.19
CA TRP A 56 -6.72 -2.80 1.34
C TRP A 56 -7.88 -2.23 2.14
N ARG A 57 -9.03 -2.08 1.49
CA ARG A 57 -10.19 -1.41 2.07
C ARG A 57 -10.81 -2.19 3.23
N GLU A 58 -11.13 -3.45 3.02
CA GLU A 58 -11.83 -4.27 4.01
C GLU A 58 -10.92 -4.68 5.19
N GLY A 59 -9.62 -4.85 4.94
CA GLY A 59 -8.63 -5.09 6.00
C GLY A 59 -8.16 -3.81 6.70
N GLU A 60 -8.59 -2.63 6.22
CA GLU A 60 -8.21 -1.33 6.76
C GLU A 60 -6.68 -1.18 6.86
N ARG A 61 -5.98 -1.55 5.77
CA ARG A 61 -4.52 -1.50 5.68
C ARG A 61 -4.03 -0.59 4.59
N LEU A 62 -2.90 0.06 4.84
CA LEU A 62 -2.08 0.71 3.82
C LEU A 62 -0.66 0.16 3.92
N ILE A 63 -0.27 -0.61 2.91
CA ILE A 63 0.91 -1.49 2.95
C ILE A 63 1.95 -0.94 2.00
N LEU A 64 3.16 -0.67 2.49
CA LEU A 64 4.29 -0.31 1.64
C LEU A 64 4.65 -1.51 0.77
N TRP A 65 4.85 -1.23 -0.51
CA TRP A 65 5.23 -2.21 -1.50
C TRP A 65 6.47 -1.69 -2.23
N LEU A 66 7.53 -2.48 -2.27
CA LEU A 66 8.79 -2.09 -2.92
C LEU A 66 8.90 -2.67 -4.35
N GLY A 67 7.81 -3.22 -4.87
CA GLY A 67 7.78 -3.82 -6.19
C GLY A 67 8.72 -5.03 -6.27
N ARG A 68 9.56 -5.04 -7.30
CA ARG A 68 10.61 -6.04 -7.57
C ARG A 68 11.97 -5.63 -6.96
N GLY A 69 12.04 -4.45 -6.35
CA GLY A 69 13.30 -3.85 -5.89
C GLY A 69 13.87 -4.45 -4.60
N ASP A 70 13.11 -5.27 -3.88
CA ASP A 70 13.55 -5.93 -2.65
C ASP A 70 14.21 -7.31 -2.89
N GLY A 71 14.28 -7.76 -4.15
CA GLY A 71 14.85 -9.06 -4.52
C GLY A 71 14.02 -10.27 -4.05
N SER A 72 12.82 -10.04 -3.52
CA SER A 72 11.92 -11.10 -3.05
C SER A 72 11.06 -11.66 -4.19
N ASP A 73 10.45 -12.83 -3.94
CA ASP A 73 9.37 -13.28 -4.82
C ASP A 73 8.26 -12.23 -4.79
N SER A 74 7.91 -11.71 -5.98
CA SER A 74 6.84 -10.73 -6.17
C SER A 74 5.53 -11.12 -5.46
N ALA A 75 5.26 -12.41 -5.23
CA ALA A 75 4.10 -12.87 -4.49
C ALA A 75 4.17 -12.61 -2.97
N ASP A 76 5.35 -12.60 -2.36
CA ASP A 76 5.51 -12.38 -0.91
C ASP A 76 5.74 -10.90 -0.55
N ALA A 77 5.91 -10.02 -1.54
CA ALA A 77 6.33 -8.63 -1.35
C ALA A 77 5.46 -7.84 -0.37
N LEU A 78 4.14 -8.07 -0.34
CA LEU A 78 3.24 -7.39 0.62
C LEU A 78 3.31 -7.99 2.03
N LEU A 79 3.59 -9.30 2.16
CA LEU A 79 3.74 -9.96 3.45
C LEU A 79 5.02 -9.55 4.16
N ARG A 80 6.08 -9.29 3.40
CA ARG A 80 7.39 -8.85 3.92
C ARG A 80 7.50 -7.35 4.10
N SER A 81 6.42 -6.60 3.85
CA SER A 81 6.40 -5.17 4.03
C SER A 81 6.81 -4.80 5.46
N ASN A 82 7.87 -3.99 5.58
CA ASN A 82 8.28 -3.43 6.86
C ASN A 82 7.37 -2.27 7.32
N ARG A 83 6.36 -1.90 6.51
CA ARG A 83 5.41 -0.84 6.83
C ARG A 83 4.01 -1.20 6.36
N ASN A 84 3.32 -1.97 7.19
CA ASN A 84 1.93 -2.36 7.05
C ASN A 84 1.09 -1.59 8.08
N LEU A 85 0.49 -0.47 7.66
CA LEU A 85 -0.23 0.44 8.56
C LEU A 85 -1.66 -0.04 8.78
N ASN A 86 -2.07 -0.13 10.03
CA ASN A 86 -3.47 -0.26 10.44
C ASN A 86 -4.12 1.12 10.44
N LEU A 87 -5.07 1.34 9.52
CA LEU A 87 -5.70 2.64 9.31
C LEU A 87 -6.57 3.11 10.49
N LYS A 88 -6.87 2.22 11.45
CA LYS A 88 -7.57 2.58 12.69
C LYS A 88 -6.64 3.03 13.81
N THR A 89 -5.48 2.41 13.94
CA THR A 89 -4.61 2.57 15.12
C THR A 89 -3.34 3.35 14.84
N ASP A 90 -2.85 3.33 13.60
CA ASP A 90 -1.54 3.89 13.24
C ASP A 90 -1.67 5.29 12.61
N VAL A 91 -2.89 5.85 12.63
CA VAL A 91 -3.23 7.11 11.98
C VAL A 91 -3.72 8.13 13.01
N VAL A 92 -2.92 9.18 13.20
CA VAL A 92 -3.18 10.25 14.16
C VAL A 92 -3.65 11.54 13.49
N ALA A 93 -4.25 12.44 14.27
CA ALA A 93 -4.87 13.64 13.73
C ALA A 93 -3.83 14.63 13.19
N THR A 94 -2.75 14.85 13.92
CA THR A 94 -1.78 15.91 13.62
C THR A 94 -0.33 15.42 13.69
N GLU A 95 0.59 16.19 13.10
CA GLU A 95 2.04 15.91 13.18
C GLU A 95 2.55 15.95 14.63
N ALA A 96 1.94 16.77 15.49
CA ALA A 96 2.27 16.80 16.91
C ALA A 96 1.98 15.46 17.61
N ASP A 97 0.91 14.78 17.20
CA ASP A 97 0.52 13.46 17.73
C ASP A 97 1.42 12.33 17.22
N VAL A 98 2.17 12.54 16.12
CA VAL A 98 3.19 11.60 15.67
C VAL A 98 4.33 11.55 16.69
N ALA A 99 4.65 12.69 17.33
CA ALA A 99 5.59 12.80 18.45
C ALA A 99 6.93 12.05 18.27
N GLY A 100 7.45 11.99 17.04
CA GLY A 100 8.69 11.28 16.71
C GLY A 100 8.56 9.76 16.56
N SER A 101 7.35 9.21 16.66
CA SER A 101 7.09 7.80 16.35
C SER A 101 7.40 7.50 14.89
N THR A 102 8.16 6.45 14.64
CA THR A 102 8.43 5.93 13.28
C THR A 102 7.26 5.11 12.74
N TYR A 103 6.25 4.82 13.57
CA TYR A 103 5.13 3.95 13.24
C TYR A 103 3.83 4.71 12.93
N LEU A 104 3.67 5.92 13.47
CA LEU A 104 2.45 6.71 13.28
C LEU A 104 2.54 7.60 12.03
N VAL A 105 1.40 7.80 11.39
CA VAL A 105 1.23 8.73 10.26
C VAL A 105 0.04 9.64 10.48
N THR A 106 0.01 10.79 9.80
CA THR A 106 -1.12 11.70 9.91
C THR A 106 -2.29 11.30 9.00
N ARG A 107 -3.51 11.64 9.43
CA ARG A 107 -4.74 11.48 8.62
C ARG A 107 -4.61 12.16 7.26
N ALA A 108 -4.00 13.35 7.23
CA ALA A 108 -3.79 14.11 5.99
C ALA A 108 -2.89 13.34 5.01
N TRP A 109 -1.79 12.76 5.50
CA TRP A 109 -0.89 11.95 4.68
C TRP A 109 -1.59 10.73 4.08
N VAL A 110 -2.35 9.98 4.90
CA VAL A 110 -3.13 8.82 4.43
C VAL A 110 -4.16 9.26 3.39
N ALA A 111 -4.92 10.33 3.67
CA ALA A 111 -5.94 10.83 2.76
C ALA A 111 -5.39 11.21 1.39
N ALA A 112 -4.19 11.82 1.34
CA ALA A 112 -3.51 12.14 0.09
C ALA A 112 -3.18 10.87 -0.71
N LYS A 113 -2.60 9.85 -0.06
CA LYS A 113 -2.25 8.58 -0.73
C LYS A 113 -3.49 7.84 -1.25
N LEU A 114 -4.59 7.86 -0.49
CA LEU A 114 -5.86 7.27 -0.92
C LEU A 114 -6.47 8.03 -2.09
N ALA A 115 -6.44 9.37 -2.07
CA ALA A 115 -6.94 10.21 -3.16
C ALA A 115 -6.14 9.99 -4.45
N ASP A 116 -4.81 9.94 -4.36
CA ASP A 116 -3.94 9.61 -5.49
C ASP A 116 -4.26 8.22 -6.06
N CYS A 117 -4.48 7.24 -5.18
CA CYS A 117 -4.82 5.88 -5.62
C CYS A 117 -6.17 5.85 -6.33
N VAL A 118 -7.19 6.54 -5.83
CA VAL A 118 -8.50 6.64 -6.49
C VAL A 118 -8.39 7.27 -7.87
N ALA A 119 -7.55 8.29 -8.01
CA ALA A 119 -7.39 9.05 -9.25
C ALA A 119 -6.53 8.35 -10.30
N LYS A 120 -5.44 7.69 -9.88
CA LYS A 120 -4.36 7.23 -10.78
C LYS A 120 -3.90 5.79 -10.54
N GLY A 121 -4.30 5.18 -9.44
CA GLY A 121 -3.82 3.86 -9.04
C GLY A 121 -4.47 2.71 -9.81
N ASP A 122 -3.81 1.56 -9.74
CA ASP A 122 -4.35 0.29 -10.20
C ASP A 122 -5.38 -0.24 -9.20
N LYS A 123 -6.60 -0.51 -9.69
CA LYS A 123 -7.71 -1.00 -8.86
C LYS A 123 -7.88 -2.50 -9.02
N TYR A 124 -8.17 -3.17 -7.91
CA TYR A 124 -8.34 -4.62 -7.86
C TYR A 124 -9.59 -4.98 -7.06
N THR A 125 -10.30 -5.98 -7.57
CA THR A 125 -11.36 -6.69 -6.84
C THR A 125 -11.04 -8.17 -6.92
N ILE A 126 -10.77 -8.79 -5.77
CA ILE A 126 -10.42 -10.21 -5.67
C ILE A 126 -11.36 -10.85 -4.65
N SER A 127 -12.06 -11.90 -5.06
CA SER A 127 -12.88 -12.68 -4.13
C SER A 127 -11.97 -13.55 -3.27
N ALA A 128 -12.07 -13.38 -1.95
CA ALA A 128 -11.47 -14.29 -0.98
C ALA A 128 -12.44 -15.43 -0.68
N SER A 129 -11.91 -16.65 -0.60
CA SER A 129 -12.66 -17.89 -0.37
C SER A 129 -12.97 -18.13 1.10
#